data_AF-A0A7X1ILF3-F1
#
_entry.id   AF-A0A7X1ILF3-F1
#
_cell.length_a   1.000
_cell.length_b   1.000
_cell.length_c   1.000
_cell.angle_alpha   90.00
_cell.angle_beta   90.00
_cell.angle_gamma   90.00
#
_symmetry.space_group_name_H-M   'P 1'
#
loop_
_entity.id
_entity.type
_entity.pdbx_description
1 polymer ?
#
loop_
_entity_poly.entity_id
_entity_poly.type
_entity_poly.pdbx_seq_one_letter_code
_entity_poly.pdbx_strand_id
1 'polypeptide(L)'
;MTSSSVPGLTRFNAADDGAARAALSEVCASTAWVAEVLRGRPYPDVRALLAASDAAVRRLDEAGLDEALAGHPPIGRPTPGDTVSAGEQRGMTGAPPALAAEMRELNLAYQARFGHVFLVCASGLTAEELRDALRRRLGNSRERERDVARAELGRINRLRLTRLVEAAPSASAFTHAPASAPATVSTHVLDTAAGRPAAGVTVALTARTQGAWSALGAAETDGDGRCGGLPALPGDATHARLLFDVGPHLSRERAGGAAFFPEVTAVFAVTPGEHYHVPLLLSPFGYSVYRGS
;
A
#
# COMPACT_ATOMS: atom_id res chain seq x y z
N MET A 1 6.56 6.97 -33.65
CA MET A 1 5.63 5.87 -33.97
C MET A 1 5.39 5.07 -32.70
N THR A 2 4.13 5.11 -32.24
CA THR A 2 3.48 4.31 -31.19
C THR A 2 4.29 3.98 -29.92
N SER A 3 4.47 4.97 -29.04
CA SER A 3 4.62 4.68 -27.61
C SER A 3 3.26 4.20 -27.10
N SER A 4 3.13 2.87 -26.96
CA SER A 4 1.89 2.22 -26.53
C SER A 4 1.68 2.48 -25.03
N SER A 5 0.87 3.48 -24.71
CA SER A 5 0.37 3.78 -23.38
C SER A 5 -0.69 2.77 -22.96
N VAL A 6 -0.28 1.53 -22.73
CA VAL A 6 -1.21 0.51 -22.20
C VAL A 6 -0.95 0.35 -20.71
N PRO A 7 -1.87 0.80 -19.83
CA PRO A 7 -1.83 0.50 -18.41
C PRO A 7 -2.12 -0.98 -18.14
N GLY A 8 -1.57 -1.47 -17.04
CA GLY A 8 -2.02 -2.72 -16.41
C GLY A 8 -1.83 -4.02 -17.18
N LEU A 9 -2.73 -4.99 -16.94
CA LEU A 9 -2.63 -6.38 -17.41
C LEU A 9 -2.24 -6.53 -18.88
N THR A 10 -2.73 -5.63 -19.74
CA THR A 10 -2.41 -5.68 -21.18
C THR A 10 -0.93 -5.38 -21.45
N ARG A 11 -0.26 -4.54 -20.64
CA ARG A 11 1.20 -4.38 -20.71
C ARG A 11 1.91 -5.65 -20.28
N PHE A 12 1.49 -6.24 -19.16
CA PHE A 12 2.07 -7.50 -18.71
C PHE A 12 1.91 -8.58 -19.79
N ASN A 13 0.77 -8.64 -20.46
CA ASN A 13 0.53 -9.54 -21.58
C ASN A 13 1.36 -9.22 -22.83
N ALA A 14 1.74 -7.96 -23.06
CA ALA A 14 2.50 -7.53 -24.24
C ALA A 14 4.03 -7.46 -24.04
N ALA A 15 4.52 -7.54 -22.80
CA ALA A 15 5.95 -7.49 -22.49
C ALA A 15 6.71 -8.69 -23.10
N ASP A 16 8.01 -8.55 -23.38
CA ASP A 16 8.81 -9.72 -23.73
C ASP A 16 8.97 -10.66 -22.53
N ASP A 17 9.34 -11.91 -22.79
CA ASP A 17 9.44 -12.94 -21.76
C ASP A 17 10.48 -12.62 -20.69
N GLY A 18 11.56 -11.89 -21.03
CA GLY A 18 12.59 -11.47 -20.09
C GLY A 18 12.05 -10.44 -19.10
N ALA A 19 11.41 -9.39 -19.61
CA ALA A 19 10.79 -8.34 -18.79
C ALA A 19 9.65 -8.89 -17.91
N ALA A 20 8.79 -9.73 -18.45
CA ALA A 20 7.70 -10.35 -17.68
C ALA A 20 8.23 -11.32 -16.61
N ARG A 21 9.28 -12.09 -16.90
CA ARG A 21 9.95 -12.95 -15.92
C ARG A 21 10.52 -12.14 -14.77
N ALA A 22 11.26 -11.07 -15.06
CA ALA A 22 11.82 -10.20 -14.03
C ALA A 22 10.73 -9.62 -13.12
N ALA A 23 9.64 -9.13 -13.71
CA ALA A 23 8.48 -8.62 -12.98
C ALA A 23 7.82 -9.68 -12.08
N LEU A 24 7.73 -10.93 -12.54
CA LEU A 24 7.17 -12.04 -11.75
C LEU A 24 8.11 -12.49 -10.62
N SER A 25 9.43 -12.42 -10.82
CA SER A 25 10.43 -12.75 -9.79
C SER A 25 10.39 -11.79 -8.60
N GLU A 26 10.00 -10.53 -8.80
CA GLU A 26 9.72 -9.58 -7.72
C GLU A 26 8.45 -9.95 -6.92
N VAL A 27 7.52 -10.69 -7.54
CA VAL A 27 6.33 -11.17 -6.85
C VAL A 27 6.63 -12.39 -5.99
N CYS A 28 7.27 -13.40 -6.58
CA CYS A 28 7.56 -14.66 -5.93
C CYS A 28 8.92 -15.20 -6.39
N ALA A 29 9.77 -15.58 -5.43
CA ALA A 29 11.11 -16.10 -5.72
C ALA A 29 11.11 -17.48 -6.40
N SER A 30 9.99 -18.22 -6.37
CA SER A 30 9.93 -19.55 -6.97
C SER A 30 10.00 -19.49 -8.49
N THR A 31 11.06 -20.06 -9.04
CA THR A 31 11.30 -20.17 -10.49
C THR A 31 10.22 -21.01 -11.17
N ALA A 32 9.74 -22.08 -10.53
CA ALA A 32 8.65 -22.92 -11.02
C ALA A 32 7.33 -22.13 -11.10
N TRP A 33 7.00 -21.33 -10.08
CA TRP A 33 5.82 -20.47 -10.11
C TRP A 33 5.93 -19.42 -11.22
N VAL A 34 7.09 -18.77 -11.34
CA VAL A 34 7.35 -17.75 -12.37
C VAL A 34 7.17 -18.33 -13.77
N ALA A 35 7.74 -19.51 -14.04
CA ALA A 35 7.61 -20.18 -15.33
C ALA A 35 6.15 -20.51 -15.67
N GLU A 36 5.39 -21.02 -14.71
CA GLU A 36 3.98 -21.36 -14.89
C GLU A 36 3.09 -20.15 -15.16
N VAL A 37 3.27 -19.05 -14.42
CA VAL A 37 2.50 -17.82 -14.63
C VAL A 37 2.90 -17.14 -15.93
N LEU A 38 4.18 -17.17 -16.31
CA LEU A 38 4.65 -16.63 -17.58
C LEU A 38 4.03 -17.37 -18.78
N ARG A 39 4.03 -18.71 -18.74
CA ARG A 39 3.48 -19.58 -19.78
C ARG A 39 1.97 -19.40 -20.00
N GLY A 40 1.24 -18.95 -18.97
CA GLY A 40 -0.21 -18.73 -19.07
C GLY A 40 -0.62 -17.44 -19.78
N ARG A 41 0.33 -16.57 -20.16
CA ARG A 41 0.02 -15.35 -20.93
C ARG A 41 -0.43 -15.69 -22.36
N PRO A 42 -1.31 -14.87 -22.96
CA PRO A 42 -1.96 -13.69 -22.39
C PRO A 42 -3.17 -14.04 -21.52
N TYR A 43 -3.36 -13.31 -20.41
CA TYR A 43 -4.53 -13.46 -19.55
C TYR A 43 -5.67 -12.52 -19.99
N PRO A 44 -6.93 -12.98 -20.04
CA PRO A 44 -8.06 -12.15 -20.50
C PRO A 44 -8.47 -11.06 -19.50
N ASP A 45 -8.33 -11.34 -18.19
CA ASP A 45 -8.66 -10.41 -17.11
C ASP A 45 -7.75 -10.66 -15.89
N VAL A 46 -7.74 -9.72 -14.92
CA VAL A 46 -6.88 -9.83 -13.72
C VAL A 46 -7.29 -11.06 -12.90
N ARG A 47 -8.59 -11.41 -12.86
CA ARG A 47 -9.08 -12.58 -12.15
C ARG A 47 -8.48 -13.88 -12.71
N ALA A 48 -8.32 -14.01 -14.02
CA ALA A 48 -7.69 -15.15 -14.67
C ALA A 48 -6.20 -15.26 -14.33
N LEU A 49 -5.47 -14.13 -14.32
CA LEU A 49 -4.08 -14.08 -13.85
C LEU A 49 -3.98 -14.54 -12.39
N LEU A 50 -4.81 -14.00 -11.50
CA LEU A 50 -4.79 -14.36 -10.08
C LEU A 50 -5.16 -15.83 -9.87
N ALA A 51 -6.13 -16.37 -10.62
CA ALA A 51 -6.50 -17.77 -10.57
C ALA A 51 -5.37 -18.69 -11.05
N ALA A 52 -4.65 -18.30 -12.10
CA ALA A 52 -3.47 -19.02 -12.59
C ALA A 52 -2.33 -19.01 -11.57
N SER A 53 -2.07 -17.86 -10.93
CA SER A 53 -1.14 -17.74 -9.81
C SER A 53 -1.49 -18.67 -8.65
N ASP A 54 -2.75 -18.68 -8.21
CA ASP A 54 -3.21 -19.52 -7.11
C ASP A 54 -3.06 -21.02 -7.47
N ALA A 55 -3.32 -21.37 -8.73
CA ALA A 55 -3.14 -22.74 -9.22
C ALA A 55 -1.66 -23.13 -9.30
N ALA A 56 -0.78 -22.21 -9.70
CA ALA A 56 0.67 -22.43 -9.71
C ALA A 56 1.22 -22.67 -8.30
N VAL A 57 0.80 -21.88 -7.30
CA VAL A 57 1.19 -22.11 -5.89
C VAL A 57 0.74 -23.49 -5.40
N ARG A 58 -0.49 -23.91 -5.71
CA ARG A 58 -0.98 -25.25 -5.35
C ARG A 58 -0.20 -26.40 -5.98
N ARG A 59 0.43 -26.17 -7.13
CA ARG A 59 1.23 -27.18 -7.86
C ARG A 59 2.70 -27.20 -7.46
N LEU A 60 3.17 -26.24 -6.65
CA LEU A 60 4.55 -26.23 -6.18
C LEU A 60 4.84 -27.50 -5.40
N ASP A 61 5.87 -28.23 -5.85
CA ASP A 61 6.50 -29.26 -5.06
C ASP A 61 7.24 -28.65 -3.85
N GLU A 62 7.84 -29.50 -3.04
CA GLU A 62 8.50 -29.06 -1.80
C GLU A 62 9.68 -28.12 -2.09
N ALA A 63 10.47 -28.40 -3.13
CA ALA A 63 11.60 -27.58 -3.51
C ALA A 63 11.17 -26.19 -4.01
N GLY A 64 10.14 -26.13 -4.84
CA GLY A 64 9.60 -24.86 -5.34
C GLY A 64 8.95 -24.02 -4.22
N LEU A 65 8.32 -24.66 -3.24
CA LEU A 65 7.82 -23.97 -2.06
C LEU A 65 8.96 -23.48 -1.16
N ASP A 66 10.02 -24.26 -0.95
CA ASP A 66 11.18 -23.86 -0.16
C ASP A 66 11.90 -22.66 -0.80
N GLU A 67 12.05 -22.67 -2.13
CA GLU A 67 12.58 -21.53 -2.89
C GLU A 67 11.71 -20.27 -2.71
N ALA A 68 10.38 -20.40 -2.80
CA ALA A 68 9.48 -19.28 -2.56
C ALA A 68 9.66 -18.71 -1.15
N LEU A 69 9.68 -19.58 -0.12
CA LEU A 69 9.78 -19.19 1.28
C LEU A 69 11.12 -18.54 1.61
N ALA A 70 12.22 -19.03 1.03
CA ALA A 70 13.56 -18.46 1.22
C ALA A 70 13.66 -17.02 0.70
N GLY A 71 12.83 -16.64 -0.28
CA GLY A 71 12.76 -15.28 -0.80
C GLY A 71 12.06 -14.27 0.12
N HIS A 72 11.46 -14.69 1.24
CA HIS A 72 10.74 -13.79 2.15
C HIS A 72 11.56 -13.39 3.39
N PRO A 73 11.65 -12.09 3.71
CA PRO A 73 12.28 -11.65 4.95
C PRO A 73 11.42 -11.99 6.18
N PRO A 74 12.02 -12.26 7.36
CA PRO A 74 11.29 -12.53 8.59
C PRO A 74 10.38 -11.38 9.02
N ILE A 75 9.23 -11.69 9.65
CA ILE A 75 8.30 -10.69 10.18
C ILE A 75 8.99 -9.84 11.25
N GLY A 76 8.94 -8.51 11.09
CA GLY A 76 9.57 -7.54 12.00
C GLY A 76 11.04 -7.23 11.68
N ARG A 77 11.57 -7.79 10.57
CA ARG A 77 12.89 -7.47 10.01
C ARG A 77 12.77 -7.33 8.48
N PRO A 78 12.11 -6.27 7.98
CA PRO A 78 12.09 -6.04 6.54
C PRO A 78 13.51 -5.87 6.01
N THR A 79 13.76 -6.31 4.78
CA THR A 79 15.05 -6.10 4.11
C THR A 79 15.32 -4.60 4.00
N PRO A 80 16.49 -4.09 4.45
CA PRO A 80 16.81 -2.67 4.32
C PRO A 80 16.71 -2.20 2.87
N GLY A 81 15.91 -1.17 2.60
CA GLY A 81 15.68 -0.64 1.25
C GLY A 81 14.57 -1.33 0.45
N ASP A 82 14.02 -2.45 0.92
CA ASP A 82 12.85 -3.11 0.32
C ASP A 82 11.56 -2.45 0.82
N THR A 83 11.03 -1.54 0.02
CA THR A 83 9.80 -0.79 0.31
C THR A 83 8.55 -1.67 0.27
N VAL A 84 8.56 -2.77 -0.49
CA VAL A 84 7.44 -3.72 -0.62
C VAL A 84 7.32 -4.53 0.67
N SER A 85 8.42 -5.14 1.12
CA SER A 85 8.44 -5.86 2.40
C SER A 85 8.15 -4.94 3.59
N ALA A 86 8.69 -3.71 3.60
CA ALA A 86 8.42 -2.75 4.67
C ALA A 86 6.93 -2.36 4.72
N GLY A 87 6.30 -2.13 3.57
CA GLY A 87 4.87 -1.82 3.48
C GLY A 87 3.96 -2.99 3.85
N GLU A 88 4.32 -4.21 3.47
CA GLU A 88 3.56 -5.42 3.80
C GLU A 88 3.54 -5.71 5.30
N GLN A 89 4.63 -5.43 6.01
CA GLN A 89 4.78 -5.70 7.44
C GLN A 89 4.56 -4.47 8.33
N ARG A 90 3.86 -3.44 7.83
CA ARG A 90 3.60 -2.18 8.56
C ARG A 90 2.99 -2.36 9.95
N GLY A 91 2.27 -3.46 10.17
CA GLY A 91 1.69 -3.81 11.48
C GLY A 91 2.73 -3.95 12.59
N MET A 92 3.98 -4.26 12.23
CA MET A 92 5.11 -4.35 13.18
C MET A 92 5.80 -3.00 13.42
N THR A 93 5.51 -1.96 12.64
CA THR A 93 6.13 -0.64 12.80
C THR A 93 5.65 0.01 14.09
N GLY A 94 6.59 0.36 14.98
CA GLY A 94 6.26 0.96 16.27
C GLY A 94 5.76 -0.03 17.33
N ALA A 95 5.86 -1.34 17.10
CA ALA A 95 5.52 -2.35 18.09
C ALA A 95 6.30 -2.14 19.40
N PRO A 96 5.67 -2.32 20.59
CA PRO A 96 6.34 -2.19 21.87
C PRO A 96 7.61 -3.07 21.93
N PRO A 97 8.70 -2.62 22.58
CA PRO A 97 9.97 -3.37 22.62
C PRO A 97 9.83 -4.81 23.12
N ALA A 98 8.94 -5.04 24.09
CA ALA A 98 8.63 -6.38 24.61
C ALA A 98 7.98 -7.27 23.55
N LEU A 99 6.99 -6.75 22.80
CA LEU A 99 6.32 -7.48 21.73
C LEU A 99 7.28 -7.78 20.57
N ALA A 100 8.14 -6.82 20.22
CA ALA A 100 9.16 -7.02 19.19
C ALA A 100 10.22 -8.07 19.61
N ALA A 101 10.60 -8.11 20.89
CA ALA A 101 11.48 -9.15 21.42
C ALA A 101 10.82 -10.53 21.35
N GLU A 102 9.58 -10.62 21.78
CA GLU A 102 8.80 -11.84 21.74
C GLU A 102 8.64 -12.38 20.30
N MET A 103 8.31 -11.51 19.36
CA MET A 103 8.22 -11.87 17.94
C MET A 103 9.53 -12.44 17.41
N ARG A 104 10.69 -11.93 17.84
CA ARG A 104 12.00 -12.50 17.43
C ARG A 104 12.19 -13.92 17.97
N GLU A 105 11.88 -14.14 19.24
CA GLU A 105 11.97 -15.47 19.86
C GLU A 105 11.05 -16.47 19.17
N LEU A 106 9.80 -16.07 18.92
CA LEU A 106 8.83 -16.91 18.23
C LEU A 106 9.23 -17.21 16.79
N ASN A 107 9.79 -16.25 16.05
CA ASN A 107 10.29 -16.47 14.69
C ASN A 107 11.45 -17.48 14.68
N LEU A 108 12.38 -17.38 15.64
CA LEU A 108 13.49 -18.34 15.78
C LEU A 108 12.97 -19.74 16.12
N ALA A 109 12.03 -19.85 17.06
CA ALA A 109 11.39 -21.12 17.40
C ALA A 109 10.65 -21.74 16.21
N TYR A 110 9.98 -20.92 15.41
CA TYR A 110 9.28 -21.35 14.21
C TYR A 110 10.25 -21.86 13.16
N GLN A 111 11.33 -21.11 12.88
CA GLN A 111 12.36 -21.53 11.92
C GLN A 111 13.04 -22.83 12.36
N ALA A 112 13.38 -22.97 13.64
CA ALA A 112 13.95 -24.21 14.17
C ALA A 112 13.01 -25.42 14.01
N ARG A 113 11.70 -25.20 14.19
CA ARG A 113 10.69 -26.27 14.10
C ARG A 113 10.36 -26.67 12.66
N PHE A 114 10.19 -25.70 11.76
CA PHE A 114 9.66 -25.93 10.42
C PHE A 114 10.71 -25.84 9.30
N GLY A 115 11.88 -25.28 9.59
CA GLY A 115 12.99 -25.16 8.64
C GLY A 115 12.87 -23.99 7.65
N HIS A 116 11.86 -23.13 7.82
CA HIS A 116 11.63 -21.97 6.95
C HIS A 116 11.08 -20.78 7.75
N VAL A 117 11.06 -19.60 7.13
CA VAL A 117 10.52 -18.39 7.75
C VAL A 117 9.03 -18.51 8.05
N PHE A 118 8.56 -17.81 9.08
CA PHE A 118 7.14 -17.63 9.31
C PHE A 118 6.56 -16.73 8.22
N LEU A 119 5.82 -17.35 7.30
CA LEU A 119 5.16 -16.64 6.21
C LEU A 119 3.70 -16.36 6.58
N VAL A 120 3.30 -15.09 6.52
CA VAL A 120 1.91 -14.66 6.68
C VAL A 120 1.64 -13.45 5.81
N CYS A 121 0.45 -13.36 5.23
CA CYS A 121 -0.01 -12.15 4.57
C CYS A 121 -0.27 -11.05 5.63
N ALA A 122 0.78 -10.30 5.96
CA ALA A 122 0.76 -9.32 7.05
C ALA A 122 -0.05 -8.04 6.76
N SER A 123 -0.48 -7.85 5.50
CA SER A 123 -1.23 -6.66 5.09
C SER A 123 -2.54 -6.54 5.87
N GLY A 124 -2.65 -5.49 6.68
CA GLY A 124 -3.84 -5.20 7.49
C GLY A 124 -3.86 -5.80 8.90
N LEU A 125 -2.87 -6.62 9.26
CA LEU A 125 -2.76 -7.20 10.60
C LEU A 125 -1.98 -6.29 11.56
N THR A 126 -2.36 -6.30 12.84
CA THR A 126 -1.59 -5.68 13.93
C THR A 126 -0.42 -6.55 14.37
N ALA A 127 0.51 -5.99 15.13
CA ALA A 127 1.63 -6.75 15.70
C ALA A 127 1.16 -7.88 16.63
N GLU A 128 0.12 -7.64 17.43
CA GLU A 128 -0.48 -8.63 18.32
C GLU A 128 -1.14 -9.77 17.54
N GLU A 129 -1.86 -9.46 16.46
CA GLU A 129 -2.47 -10.47 15.59
C GLU A 129 -1.41 -11.34 14.90
N LEU A 130 -0.30 -10.73 14.46
CA LEU A 130 0.84 -11.44 13.90
C LEU A 130 1.49 -12.38 14.93
N ARG A 131 1.71 -11.89 16.16
CA ARG A 131 2.22 -12.72 17.28
C ARG A 131 1.28 -13.88 17.57
N ASP A 132 -0.02 -13.63 17.68
CA ASP A 132 -0.99 -14.65 18.04
C ASP A 132 -1.14 -15.68 16.93
N ALA A 133 -1.06 -15.27 15.65
CA ALA A 133 -0.99 -16.18 14.52
C ALA A 133 0.24 -17.08 14.57
N LEU A 134 1.41 -16.51 14.88
CA LEU A 134 2.67 -17.24 15.01
C LEU A 134 2.62 -18.25 16.17
N ARG A 135 2.15 -17.83 17.35
CA ARG A 135 1.96 -18.71 18.52
C ARG A 135 1.04 -19.89 18.20
N ARG A 136 -0.11 -19.65 17.56
CA ARG A 136 -1.04 -20.72 17.16
C ARG A 136 -0.37 -21.69 16.20
N ARG A 137 0.35 -21.18 15.20
CA ARG A 137 0.98 -21.99 14.14
C ARG A 137 2.18 -22.81 14.60
N LEU A 138 2.86 -22.41 15.67
CA LEU A 138 3.87 -23.25 16.32
C LEU A 138 3.30 -24.60 16.81
N GLY A 139 2.00 -24.67 17.09
CA GLY A 139 1.29 -25.90 17.46
C GLY A 139 1.00 -26.84 16.28
N ASN A 140 1.19 -26.42 15.03
CA ASN A 140 0.85 -27.23 13.86
C ASN A 140 1.80 -28.43 13.66
N SER A 141 1.28 -29.45 12.97
CA SER A 141 2.14 -30.45 12.32
C SER A 141 2.87 -29.81 11.13
N ARG A 142 4.00 -30.39 10.70
CA ARG A 142 4.77 -29.88 9.55
C ARG A 142 3.94 -29.86 8.27
N GLU A 143 3.15 -30.90 8.02
CA GLU A 143 2.26 -31.00 6.86
C GLU A 143 1.19 -29.90 6.87
N ARG A 144 0.51 -29.71 8.02
CA ARG A 144 -0.49 -28.65 8.15
C ARG A 144 0.13 -27.26 7.96
N GLU A 145 1.33 -27.05 8.48
CA GLU A 145 2.02 -25.77 8.35
C GLU A 145 2.44 -25.48 6.92
N ARG A 146 2.85 -26.51 6.16
CA ARG A 146 3.11 -26.40 4.71
C ARG A 146 1.87 -25.93 3.95
N ASP A 147 0.70 -26.48 4.25
CA ASP A 147 -0.56 -26.06 3.62
C ASP A 147 -0.91 -24.60 3.96
N VAL A 148 -0.72 -24.21 5.22
CA VAL A 148 -0.94 -22.83 5.66
C VAL A 148 0.04 -21.88 4.94
N ALA A 149 1.33 -22.24 4.86
CA ALA A 149 2.32 -21.44 4.16
C ALA A 149 1.98 -21.26 2.67
N ARG A 150 1.52 -22.30 1.98
CA ARG A 150 1.01 -22.19 0.59
C ARG A 150 -0.17 -21.22 0.48
N ALA A 151 -1.12 -21.29 1.42
CA ALA A 151 -2.26 -20.38 1.42
C ALA A 151 -1.85 -18.91 1.66
N GLU A 152 -0.92 -18.66 2.58
CA GLU A 152 -0.37 -17.33 2.83
C GLU A 152 0.43 -16.79 1.64
N LEU A 153 1.25 -17.64 1.01
CA LEU A 153 1.99 -17.31 -0.22
C LEU A 153 1.04 -16.90 -1.34
N GLY A 154 -0.06 -17.64 -1.54
CA GLY A 154 -1.09 -17.27 -2.51
C GLY A 154 -1.67 -15.89 -2.25
N ARG A 155 -2.01 -15.55 -0.99
CA ARG A 155 -2.51 -14.21 -0.64
C ARG A 155 -1.50 -13.10 -0.92
N ILE A 156 -0.22 -13.33 -0.59
CA ILE A 156 0.87 -12.38 -0.85
C ILE A 156 1.05 -12.19 -2.36
N ASN A 157 1.12 -13.28 -3.13
CA ASN A 157 1.26 -13.23 -4.58
C ASN A 157 0.10 -12.48 -5.23
N ARG A 158 -1.14 -12.66 -4.74
CA ARG A 158 -2.30 -11.90 -5.23
C ARG A 158 -2.14 -10.40 -4.99
N LEU A 159 -1.77 -9.98 -3.78
CA LEU A 159 -1.56 -8.56 -3.48
C LEU A 159 -0.48 -7.95 -4.38
N ARG A 160 0.64 -8.66 -4.54
CA ARG A 160 1.78 -8.20 -5.36
C ARG A 160 1.44 -8.19 -6.86
N LEU A 161 0.78 -9.22 -7.38
CA LEU A 161 0.31 -9.26 -8.78
C LEU A 161 -0.69 -8.16 -9.07
N THR A 162 -1.67 -7.94 -8.19
CA THR A 162 -2.63 -6.85 -8.34
C THR A 162 -1.89 -5.52 -8.46
N ARG A 163 -0.93 -5.22 -7.57
CA ARG A 163 -0.08 -4.03 -7.70
C ARG A 163 0.70 -3.99 -9.02
N LEU A 164 1.29 -5.11 -9.43
CA LEU A 164 2.07 -5.21 -10.67
C LEU A 164 1.24 -4.88 -11.91
N VAL A 165 0.00 -5.37 -11.98
CA VAL A 165 -0.90 -5.18 -13.13
C VAL A 165 -1.86 -4.00 -12.98
N GLU A 166 -1.76 -3.26 -11.88
CA GLU A 166 -2.40 -1.95 -11.71
C GLU A 166 -1.37 -0.81 -11.88
N ALA A 167 -0.08 -1.07 -11.66
CA ALA A 167 0.99 -0.08 -11.80
C ALA A 167 1.40 0.23 -13.27
N ALA A 168 1.62 1.50 -13.58
CA ALA A 168 2.34 1.94 -14.79
C ALA A 168 3.86 1.61 -14.69
N PRO A 169 4.63 1.48 -15.80
CA PRO A 169 5.94 0.84 -15.74
C PRO A 169 6.97 1.87 -15.27
N SER A 170 7.70 1.54 -14.20
CA SER A 170 8.96 2.20 -13.90
C SER A 170 10.08 1.49 -14.67
N ALA A 171 10.71 2.19 -15.61
CA ALA A 171 11.92 1.74 -16.28
C ALA A 171 13.12 2.41 -15.61
N SER A 172 14.03 1.62 -15.06
CA SER A 172 15.35 2.11 -14.62
C SER A 172 16.40 1.70 -15.65
N ALA A 173 17.01 2.69 -16.29
CA ALA A 173 18.34 2.59 -16.86
C ALA A 173 19.07 3.91 -16.59
N PHE A 174 20.25 3.79 -15.98
CA PHE A 174 21.14 4.87 -15.61
C PHE A 174 21.31 5.91 -16.71
N THR A 175 20.72 7.09 -16.53
CA THR A 175 21.21 8.38 -17.02
C THR A 175 20.59 9.47 -16.14
N HIS A 176 21.34 10.55 -15.89
CA HIS A 176 20.96 11.68 -15.05
C HIS A 176 19.56 12.21 -15.46
N ALA A 177 18.54 11.99 -14.63
CA ALA A 177 17.15 12.26 -14.99
C ALA A 177 16.77 13.73 -14.80
N PRO A 178 15.98 14.34 -15.71
CA PRO A 178 15.24 15.55 -15.38
C PRO A 178 14.21 15.24 -14.27
N ALA A 179 13.88 16.24 -13.45
CA ALA A 179 12.97 16.10 -12.30
C ALA A 179 11.67 15.35 -12.65
N SER A 180 11.30 14.37 -11.84
CA SER A 180 10.00 13.69 -11.92
C SER A 180 8.87 14.71 -11.88
N ALA A 181 7.82 14.48 -12.68
CA ALA A 181 6.63 15.32 -12.66
C ALA A 181 6.05 15.41 -11.22
N PRO A 182 5.73 16.60 -10.73
CA PRO A 182 5.28 16.77 -9.36
C PRO A 182 3.91 16.10 -9.17
N ALA A 183 3.73 15.41 -8.04
CA ALA A 183 2.43 14.88 -7.67
C ALA A 183 1.44 16.02 -7.38
N THR A 184 0.16 15.79 -7.59
CA THR A 184 -0.88 16.82 -7.38
C THR A 184 -1.91 16.35 -6.37
N VAL A 185 -2.52 17.29 -5.65
CA VAL A 185 -3.54 17.00 -4.63
C VAL A 185 -4.78 17.81 -4.95
N SER A 186 -5.93 17.15 -4.97
CA SER A 186 -7.24 17.79 -4.95
C SER A 186 -8.01 17.33 -3.72
N THR A 187 -8.95 18.15 -3.28
CA THR A 187 -9.86 17.78 -2.20
C THR A 187 -11.26 18.34 -2.44
N HIS A 188 -12.20 17.79 -1.69
CA HIS A 188 -13.59 18.20 -1.64
C HIS A 188 -14.09 18.00 -0.20
N VAL A 189 -14.78 18.98 0.36
CA VAL A 189 -15.36 18.91 1.71
C VAL A 189 -16.88 18.89 1.59
N LEU A 190 -17.50 17.81 2.08
CA LEU A 190 -18.95 17.65 2.11
C LEU A 190 -19.45 17.68 3.55
N ASP A 191 -20.37 18.60 3.86
CA ASP A 191 -21.13 18.56 5.11
C ASP A 191 -22.26 17.55 4.99
N THR A 192 -22.07 16.40 5.61
CA THR A 192 -23.02 15.29 5.58
C THR A 192 -24.21 15.50 6.51
N ALA A 193 -24.11 16.37 7.51
CA ALA A 193 -25.23 16.70 8.39
C ALA A 193 -26.20 17.66 7.70
N ALA A 194 -25.67 18.64 6.96
CA ALA A 194 -26.46 19.58 6.17
C ALA A 194 -26.77 19.06 4.74
N GLY A 195 -26.11 17.98 4.30
CA GLY A 195 -26.30 17.38 2.98
C GLY A 195 -25.81 18.26 1.82
N ARG A 196 -24.80 19.12 2.05
CA ARG A 196 -24.32 20.12 1.07
C ARG A 196 -22.80 20.31 1.13
N PRO A 197 -22.17 20.84 0.08
CA PRO A 197 -20.75 21.16 0.13
C PRO A 197 -20.41 22.18 1.21
N ALA A 198 -19.24 22.04 1.83
CA ALA A 198 -18.74 22.97 2.84
C ALA A 198 -17.83 24.01 2.17
N ALA A 199 -18.39 25.18 1.86
CA ALA A 199 -17.69 26.29 1.21
C ALA A 199 -16.93 27.17 2.23
N GLY A 200 -15.80 27.75 1.81
CA GLY A 200 -14.98 28.63 2.64
C GLY A 200 -14.24 27.93 3.78
N VAL A 201 -13.96 26.63 3.63
CA VAL A 201 -13.08 25.87 4.53
C VAL A 201 -11.65 26.05 4.04
N THR A 202 -10.78 26.61 4.90
CA THR A 202 -9.35 26.74 4.59
C THR A 202 -8.67 25.38 4.65
N VAL A 203 -7.92 25.05 3.60
CA VAL A 203 -7.14 23.81 3.51
C VAL A 203 -5.68 24.14 3.29
N ALA A 204 -4.83 23.82 4.27
CA ALA A 204 -3.39 23.99 4.17
C ALA A 204 -2.71 22.68 3.75
N LEU A 205 -1.75 22.77 2.83
CA LEU A 205 -0.93 21.67 2.35
C LEU A 205 0.50 21.78 2.85
N THR A 206 1.00 20.71 3.45
CA THR A 206 2.40 20.53 3.84
C THR A 206 2.92 19.23 3.25
N ALA A 207 4.21 19.14 2.92
CA ALA A 207 4.84 17.93 2.41
C ALA A 207 6.08 17.56 3.21
N ARG A 208 6.43 16.27 3.18
CA ARG A 208 7.63 15.73 3.81
C ARG A 208 8.65 15.33 2.75
N THR A 209 9.73 16.09 2.64
CA THR A 209 10.88 15.77 1.78
C THR A 209 12.08 15.49 2.67
N GLN A 210 12.91 14.50 2.31
CA GLN A 210 14.14 14.15 3.05
C GLN A 210 13.96 14.02 4.59
N GLY A 211 12.78 13.61 5.05
CA GLY A 211 12.44 13.46 6.46
C GLY A 211 11.94 14.71 7.19
N ALA A 212 11.91 15.89 6.56
CA ALA A 212 11.45 17.15 7.15
C ALA A 212 10.12 17.64 6.54
N TRP A 213 9.25 18.24 7.35
CA TRP A 213 7.98 18.82 6.90
C TRP A 213 8.17 20.28 6.48
N SER A 214 7.64 20.66 5.32
CA SER A 214 7.58 22.03 4.81
C SER A 214 6.15 22.41 4.41
N ALA A 215 5.77 23.66 4.68
CA ALA A 215 4.50 24.21 4.20
C ALA A 215 4.62 24.57 2.73
N LEU A 216 3.61 24.18 1.94
CA LEU A 216 3.57 24.44 0.50
C LEU A 216 2.59 25.58 0.16
N GLY A 217 1.46 25.65 0.86
CA GLY A 217 0.46 26.70 0.63
C GLY A 217 -0.88 26.34 1.27
N ALA A 218 -1.87 27.21 1.09
CA ALA A 218 -3.24 26.98 1.52
C ALA A 218 -4.23 27.54 0.48
N ALA A 219 -5.42 26.97 0.42
CA ALA A 219 -6.52 27.45 -0.41
C ALA A 219 -7.86 27.16 0.26
N GLU A 220 -8.89 27.93 -0.08
CA GLU A 220 -10.24 27.77 0.47
C GLU A 220 -11.12 26.95 -0.48
N THR A 221 -12.10 26.22 0.09
CA THR A 221 -13.10 25.51 -0.70
C THR A 221 -14.09 26.47 -1.38
N ASP A 222 -14.42 26.19 -2.64
CA ASP A 222 -15.42 26.94 -3.41
C ASP A 222 -16.87 26.57 -3.04
N GLY A 223 -17.84 27.09 -3.80
CA GLY A 223 -19.27 26.81 -3.59
C GLY A 223 -19.67 25.34 -3.78
N ASP A 224 -18.85 24.56 -4.51
CA ASP A 224 -19.00 23.12 -4.66
C ASP A 224 -18.15 22.36 -3.63
N GLY A 225 -17.60 23.05 -2.62
CA GLY A 225 -16.77 22.46 -1.57
C GLY A 225 -15.40 21.99 -2.04
N ARG A 226 -14.99 22.32 -3.26
CA ARG A 226 -13.74 21.82 -3.87
C ARG A 226 -12.60 22.80 -3.66
N CYS A 227 -11.39 22.26 -3.59
CA CYS A 227 -10.17 23.07 -3.54
C CYS A 227 -9.32 22.78 -4.78
N GLY A 228 -9.36 23.68 -5.76
CA GLY A 228 -8.59 23.58 -7.01
C GLY A 228 -7.23 24.28 -7.01
N GLY A 229 -6.92 25.03 -5.94
CA GLY A 229 -5.75 25.93 -5.87
C GLY A 229 -4.55 25.41 -5.09
N LEU A 230 -4.50 24.12 -4.74
CA LEU A 230 -3.37 23.57 -3.97
C LEU A 230 -2.12 23.43 -4.85
N PRO A 231 -0.94 23.83 -4.34
CA PRO A 231 0.31 23.73 -5.09
C PRO A 231 0.67 22.26 -5.32
N ALA A 232 1.37 22.00 -6.43
CA ALA A 232 1.92 20.68 -6.71
C ALA A 232 2.97 20.31 -5.65
N LEU A 233 3.06 19.02 -5.33
CA LEU A 233 4.01 18.50 -4.36
C LEU A 233 5.43 18.49 -4.94
N PRO A 234 6.47 18.73 -4.12
CA PRO A 234 7.85 18.52 -4.54
C PRO A 234 8.05 17.12 -5.13
N GLY A 235 8.88 17.01 -6.17
CA GLY A 235 9.11 15.74 -6.87
C GLY A 235 9.72 14.63 -6.00
N ASP A 236 10.31 15.00 -4.85
CA ASP A 236 10.90 14.13 -3.83
C ASP A 236 10.04 14.02 -2.56
N ALA A 237 8.79 14.50 -2.58
CA ALA A 237 7.88 14.39 -1.46
C ALA A 237 7.54 12.92 -1.17
N THR A 238 7.77 12.50 0.07
CA THR A 238 7.45 11.16 0.58
C THR A 238 6.06 11.09 1.21
N HIS A 239 5.60 12.21 1.77
CA HIS A 239 4.30 12.36 2.40
C HIS A 239 3.73 13.74 2.10
N ALA A 240 2.40 13.83 2.15
CA ALA A 240 1.66 15.07 2.16
C ALA A 240 0.71 15.07 3.35
N ARG A 241 0.36 16.28 3.80
CA ARG A 241 -0.57 16.51 4.89
C ARG A 241 -1.49 17.67 4.53
N LEU A 242 -2.79 17.38 4.54
CA LEU A 242 -3.86 18.38 4.47
C LEU A 242 -4.34 18.69 5.88
N LEU A 243 -4.41 19.98 6.21
CA LEU A 243 -5.05 20.49 7.42
C LEU A 243 -6.29 21.27 7.00
N PHE A 244 -7.46 20.81 7.41
CA PHE A 244 -8.76 21.42 7.16
C PHE A 244 -9.18 22.22 8.39
N ASP A 245 -9.29 23.55 8.26
CA ASP A 245 -9.81 24.44 9.31
C ASP A 245 -11.35 24.47 9.26
N VAL A 246 -11.96 23.45 9.87
CA VAL A 246 -13.41 23.20 9.82
C VAL A 246 -14.18 23.92 10.94
N GLY A 247 -13.48 24.44 11.94
CA GLY A 247 -14.06 25.09 13.11
C GLY A 247 -14.97 26.27 12.75
N PRO A 248 -14.54 27.22 11.90
CA PRO A 248 -15.38 28.31 11.45
C PRO A 248 -16.65 27.85 10.73
N HIS A 249 -16.56 26.81 9.88
CA HIS A 249 -17.73 26.25 9.18
C HIS A 249 -18.74 25.63 10.16
N LEU A 250 -18.28 24.74 11.04
CA LEU A 250 -19.13 24.06 12.02
C LEU A 250 -19.71 24.98 13.11
N SER A 251 -19.01 26.07 13.44
CA SER A 251 -19.47 27.03 14.44
C SER A 251 -20.50 28.01 13.89
N ARG A 252 -20.51 28.30 12.58
CA ARG A 252 -21.56 29.12 11.94
C ARG A 252 -22.94 28.48 12.03
N GLU A 253 -23.01 27.15 12.00
CA GLU A 253 -24.27 26.40 12.05
C GLU A 253 -24.79 26.18 13.48
N ARG A 254 -24.01 26.52 14.52
CA ARG A 254 -24.40 26.39 15.92
C ARG A 254 -24.37 27.73 16.63
N ALA A 255 -25.55 28.20 17.03
CA ALA A 255 -25.68 29.40 17.84
C ALA A 255 -24.97 29.22 19.21
N GLY A 256 -23.74 29.74 19.32
CA GLY A 256 -23.06 30.01 20.59
C GLY A 256 -22.16 28.91 21.17
N GLY A 257 -21.75 27.88 20.39
CA GLY A 257 -20.85 26.82 20.87
C GLY A 257 -19.64 26.60 19.95
N ALA A 258 -18.48 26.25 20.54
CA ALA A 258 -17.29 25.87 19.77
C ALA A 258 -17.51 24.54 19.01
N ALA A 259 -16.97 24.43 17.81
CA ALA A 259 -16.97 23.17 17.06
C ALA A 259 -16.23 22.06 17.83
N PHE A 260 -16.81 20.86 17.89
CA PHE A 260 -16.19 19.71 18.54
C PHE A 260 -14.89 19.29 17.83
N PHE A 261 -14.88 19.38 16.49
CA PHE A 261 -13.68 19.29 15.67
C PHE A 261 -13.35 20.69 15.15
N PRO A 262 -12.38 21.41 15.74
CA PRO A 262 -11.95 22.71 15.23
C PRO A 262 -11.09 22.55 13.96
N GLU A 263 -10.36 21.45 13.83
CA GLU A 263 -9.53 21.14 12.67
C GLU A 263 -9.50 19.63 12.40
N VAL A 264 -9.25 19.25 11.14
CA VAL A 264 -9.04 17.85 10.74
C VAL A 264 -7.73 17.76 9.98
N THR A 265 -6.89 16.77 10.31
CA THR A 265 -5.62 16.53 9.61
C THR A 265 -5.65 15.18 8.91
N ALA A 266 -5.30 15.17 7.63
CA ALA A 266 -5.10 13.95 6.84
C ALA A 266 -3.65 13.87 6.35
N VAL A 267 -2.90 12.87 6.81
CA VAL A 267 -1.53 12.57 6.37
C VAL A 267 -1.55 11.35 5.45
N PHE A 268 -0.89 11.42 4.30
CA PHE A 268 -0.83 10.32 3.34
C PHE A 268 0.53 10.24 2.66
N ALA A 269 0.90 9.03 2.23
CA ALA A 269 2.11 8.77 1.46
C ALA A 269 1.95 9.26 0.01
N VAL A 270 3.03 9.78 -0.56
CA VAL A 270 3.04 10.39 -1.89
C VAL A 270 3.95 9.60 -2.81
N THR A 271 3.43 9.32 -3.99
CA THR A 271 4.16 8.77 -5.13
C THR A 271 4.28 9.88 -6.18
N PRO A 272 5.50 10.21 -6.65
CA PRO A 272 5.69 11.24 -7.66
C PRO A 272 4.83 11.00 -8.91
N GLY A 273 4.29 12.08 -9.48
CA GLY A 273 3.47 12.03 -10.68
C GLY A 273 2.03 11.53 -10.49
N GLU A 274 1.62 11.08 -9.30
CA GLU A 274 0.23 10.71 -9.03
C GLU A 274 -0.66 11.94 -8.75
N HIS A 275 -1.95 11.79 -9.05
CA HIS A 275 -2.99 12.67 -8.54
C HIS A 275 -3.65 12.06 -7.30
N TYR A 276 -3.74 12.83 -6.23
CA TYR A 276 -4.38 12.43 -4.99
C TYR A 276 -5.67 13.22 -4.78
N HIS A 277 -6.82 12.58 -4.97
CA HIS A 277 -8.09 13.13 -4.52
C HIS A 277 -8.37 12.68 -3.09
N VAL A 278 -8.33 13.60 -2.12
CA VAL A 278 -8.47 13.28 -0.69
C VAL A 278 -9.66 14.06 -0.10
N PRO A 279 -10.90 13.59 -0.29
CA PRO A 279 -12.09 14.26 0.23
C PRO A 279 -12.29 14.10 1.73
N LEU A 280 -12.97 15.07 2.33
CA LEU A 280 -13.42 15.06 3.72
C LEU A 280 -14.95 15.03 3.75
N LEU A 281 -15.51 13.98 4.36
CA LEU A 281 -16.93 13.96 4.76
C LEU A 281 -17.00 14.42 6.21
N LEU A 282 -17.71 15.52 6.44
CA LEU A 282 -17.74 16.24 7.70
C LEU A 282 -19.14 16.18 8.31
N SER A 283 -19.21 16.03 9.63
CA SER A 283 -20.39 16.30 10.44
C SER A 283 -19.92 16.92 11.77
N PRO A 284 -20.83 17.51 12.58
CA PRO A 284 -20.44 18.16 13.83
C PRO A 284 -19.76 17.25 14.85
N PHE A 285 -19.96 15.93 14.78
CA PHE A 285 -19.45 14.96 15.77
C PHE A 285 -18.81 13.72 15.15
N GLY A 286 -18.57 13.74 13.84
CA GLY A 286 -17.87 12.67 13.14
C GLY A 286 -17.36 13.14 11.79
N TYR A 287 -16.27 12.55 11.32
CA TYR A 287 -15.77 12.80 9.97
C TYR A 287 -15.13 11.54 9.40
N SER A 288 -14.99 11.49 8.08
CA SER A 288 -14.22 10.45 7.40
C SER A 288 -13.42 11.04 6.25
N VAL A 289 -12.20 10.54 6.07
CA VAL A 289 -11.33 10.85 4.94
C VAL A 289 -10.99 9.55 4.22
N TYR A 290 -10.93 9.58 2.90
CA TYR A 290 -10.57 8.43 2.09
C TYR A 290 -9.81 8.86 0.83
N ARG A 291 -9.20 7.91 0.13
CA ARG A 291 -8.58 8.15 -1.19
C ARG A 291 -9.66 7.99 -2.26
N GLY A 292 -9.99 9.08 -2.94
CA GLY A 292 -10.80 9.07 -4.16
C GLY A 292 -9.99 8.71 -5.40
N SER A 293 -10.69 8.31 -6.45
CA SER A 293 -10.15 8.06 -7.80
C SER A 293 -10.13 9.32 -8.65
#